data_AF-A0A0B8QAB4-F1
#
_entry.id   AF-A0A0B8QAB4-F1
#
_cell.length_a   1.000
_cell.length_b   1.000
_cell.length_c   1.000
_cell.angle_alpha   90.00
_cell.angle_beta   90.00
_cell.angle_gamma   90.00
#
_symmetry.space_group_name_H-M   'P 1'
#
loop_
_entity.id
_entity.type
_entity.pdbx_description
1 polymer ?
#
loop_
_entity_poly.entity_id
_entity_poly.type
_entity_poly.pdbx_seq_one_letter_code
_entity_poly.pdbx_strand_id
1 'polypeptide(L)'
;MVRLSASLEHLHYDDKVLLGTWFLTKAINFDSYKDAHWWALARLASRRPLYGSQHNVIPSTQVEEWLASILELDWSKQTMAGFAAVLMASKTGDRSIDVSDEVRDKVADKLSKSKTPESWKEILLDASSLKQEQAAKAFGDSLPAGLHLI
;
A
#
# COMPACT_ATOMS: atom_id res chain seq x y z
N MET A 1 -6.84 16.38 -6.38
CA MET A 1 -5.71 15.92 -7.23
C MET A 1 -5.14 14.60 -6.70
N VAL A 2 -4.52 14.55 -5.51
CA VAL A 2 -3.82 13.35 -4.98
C VAL A 2 -4.66 12.07 -4.94
N ARG A 3 -5.89 12.12 -4.41
CA ARG A 3 -6.73 10.91 -4.32
C ARG A 3 -7.17 10.40 -5.68
N LEU A 4 -7.51 11.32 -6.59
CA LEU A 4 -7.92 10.99 -7.96
C LEU A 4 -6.80 10.28 -8.72
N SER A 5 -5.56 10.77 -8.65
CA SER A 5 -4.45 10.14 -9.37
C SER A 5 -4.13 8.75 -8.82
N ALA A 6 -4.28 8.52 -7.52
CA ALA A 6 -4.11 7.20 -6.92
C ALA A 6 -5.20 6.18 -7.32
N SER A 7 -6.39 6.64 -7.70
CA SER A 7 -7.49 5.79 -8.19
C SER A 7 -7.29 5.30 -9.63
N LEU A 8 -6.30 5.82 -10.37
CA LEU A 8 -6.04 5.45 -11.75
C LEU A 8 -5.23 4.14 -11.84
N GLU A 9 -5.79 3.05 -11.32
CA GLU A 9 -5.13 1.74 -11.22
C GLU A 9 -4.90 1.05 -12.59
N HIS A 10 -5.46 1.60 -13.67
CA HIS A 10 -5.28 1.08 -15.04
C HIS A 10 -4.12 1.74 -15.80
N LEU A 11 -3.47 2.77 -15.23
CA LEU A 11 -2.28 3.37 -15.83
C LEU A 11 -1.17 2.34 -16.01
N HIS A 12 -0.32 2.53 -17.01
CA HIS A 12 0.88 1.70 -17.16
C HIS A 12 1.76 1.81 -15.91
N TYR A 13 2.48 0.75 -15.55
CA TYR A 13 3.27 0.75 -14.32
C TYR A 13 4.30 1.90 -14.28
N ASP A 14 4.85 2.33 -15.42
CA ASP A 14 5.78 3.48 -15.47
C ASP A 14 5.14 4.79 -14.98
N ASP A 15 3.91 5.08 -15.38
CA ASP A 15 3.17 6.26 -14.90
C ASP A 15 2.87 6.14 -13.40
N LYS A 16 2.60 4.91 -12.93
CA LYS A 16 2.40 4.64 -11.50
C LYS A 16 3.69 4.86 -10.71
N VAL A 17 4.85 4.51 -11.27
CA VAL A 17 6.16 4.75 -10.65
C VAL A 17 6.42 6.25 -10.50
N LEU A 18 6.12 7.04 -11.53
CA LEU A 18 6.23 8.50 -11.47
C LEU A 18 5.35 9.10 -10.37
N LEU A 19 4.07 8.73 -10.34
CA LEU A 19 3.12 9.19 -9.33
C LEU A 19 3.51 8.73 -7.91
N GLY A 20 3.87 7.45 -7.76
CA GLY A 20 4.29 6.86 -6.48
C GLY A 20 5.52 7.53 -5.89
N THR A 21 6.54 7.78 -6.72
CA THR A 21 7.75 8.53 -6.31
C THR A 21 7.40 9.94 -5.85
N TRP A 22 6.50 10.62 -6.57
CA TRP A 22 6.04 11.95 -6.17
C TRP A 22 5.26 11.91 -4.85
N PHE A 23 4.36 10.94 -4.65
CA PHE A 23 3.64 10.76 -3.38
C PHE A 23 4.59 10.50 -2.22
N LEU A 24 5.55 9.58 -2.37
CA LEU A 24 6.54 9.26 -1.34
C LEU A 24 7.36 10.50 -0.96
N THR A 25 7.87 11.21 -1.96
CA THR A 25 8.65 12.45 -1.76
C THR A 25 7.85 13.48 -1.00
N LYS A 26 6.58 13.67 -1.35
CA LYS A 26 5.69 14.61 -0.65
C LYS A 26 5.38 14.16 0.77
N ALA A 27 5.12 12.86 0.95
CA ALA A 27 4.78 12.29 2.24
C ALA A 27 5.96 12.29 3.24
N ILE A 28 7.20 12.23 2.78
CA ILE A 28 8.39 12.31 3.64
C ILE A 28 8.73 13.76 3.96
N ASN A 29 8.78 14.63 2.96
CA ASN A 29 9.42 15.95 3.09
C ASN A 29 8.47 17.10 3.43
N PHE A 30 7.15 16.89 3.35
CA PHE A 30 6.18 17.96 3.56
C PHE A 30 5.06 17.51 4.52
N ASP A 31 4.63 18.41 5.41
CA ASP A 31 3.55 18.12 6.36
C ASP A 31 2.15 18.32 5.76
N SER A 32 2.02 19.18 4.74
CA SER A 32 0.74 19.46 4.10
C SER A 32 0.18 18.21 3.40
N TYR A 33 -0.99 17.75 3.87
CA TYR A 33 -1.69 16.58 3.34
C TYR A 33 -0.85 15.29 3.37
N LYS A 34 0.07 15.17 4.33
CA LYS A 34 0.99 14.03 4.47
C LYS A 34 0.27 12.68 4.40
N ASP A 35 -0.82 12.52 5.16
CA ASP A 35 -1.62 11.29 5.17
C ASP A 35 -2.29 11.00 3.83
N ALA A 36 -2.70 12.02 3.07
CA ALA A 36 -3.30 11.82 1.75
C ALA A 36 -2.27 11.26 0.76
N HIS A 37 -1.00 11.65 0.88
CA HIS A 37 0.08 11.11 0.06
C HIS A 37 0.44 9.68 0.47
N TRP A 38 0.48 9.37 1.77
CA TRP A 38 0.65 7.99 2.23
C TRP A 38 -0.50 7.09 1.78
N TRP A 39 -1.73 7.57 1.92
CA TRP A 39 -2.92 6.89 1.43
C TRP A 39 -2.85 6.62 -0.08
N ALA A 40 -2.41 7.61 -0.86
CA ALA A 40 -2.26 7.49 -2.30
C ALA A 40 -1.18 6.49 -2.70
N LEU A 41 -0.04 6.52 -2.02
CA LEU A 41 1.05 5.55 -2.21
C LEU A 41 0.59 4.13 -1.87
N ALA A 42 -0.07 3.96 -0.71
CA ALA A 42 -0.60 2.68 -0.26
C ALA A 42 -1.54 2.05 -1.28
N ARG A 43 -2.44 2.86 -1.87
CA ARG A 43 -3.37 2.41 -2.89
C ARG A 43 -2.66 2.00 -4.17
N LEU A 44 -1.83 2.91 -4.69
CA LEU A 44 -1.22 2.75 -6.01
C LEU A 44 -0.17 1.63 -6.04
N ALA A 45 0.56 1.45 -4.94
CA ALA A 45 1.61 0.46 -4.79
C ALA A 45 1.15 -0.82 -4.09
N SER A 46 -0.13 -0.94 -3.73
CA SER A 46 -0.70 -2.18 -3.17
C SER A 46 -0.40 -3.37 -4.08
N ARG A 47 -0.02 -4.50 -3.48
CA ARG A 47 0.15 -5.76 -4.23
C ARG A 47 -1.19 -6.38 -4.65
N ARG A 48 -2.27 -5.94 -4.00
CA ARG A 48 -3.66 -6.32 -4.30
C ARG A 48 -4.43 -5.06 -4.75
N PRO A 49 -4.35 -4.68 -6.04
CA PRO A 49 -5.13 -3.57 -6.56
C PRO A 49 -6.64 -3.83 -6.37
N LEU A 50 -7.42 -2.77 -6.19
CA LEU A 50 -8.87 -2.88 -5.99
C LEU A 50 -9.59 -3.17 -7.30
N TYR A 51 -9.17 -2.51 -8.37
CA TYR A 51 -9.85 -2.57 -9.67
C TYR A 51 -8.87 -2.81 -10.82
N GLY A 52 -7.58 -2.58 -10.61
CA GLY A 52 -6.54 -2.88 -11.60
C GLY A 52 -6.15 -4.36 -11.69
N SER A 53 -5.49 -4.73 -12.79
CA SER A 53 -4.89 -6.06 -12.95
C SER A 53 -3.61 -6.22 -12.12
N GLN A 54 -3.41 -7.41 -11.55
CA GLN A 54 -2.17 -7.79 -10.86
C GLN A 54 -0.94 -7.76 -11.77
N HIS A 55 -1.12 -7.96 -13.09
CA HIS A 55 -0.01 -7.93 -14.05
C HIS A 55 0.50 -6.51 -14.37
N ASN A 56 -0.19 -5.47 -13.90
CA ASN A 56 0.16 -4.08 -14.14
C ASN A 56 0.44 -3.32 -12.83
N VAL A 57 0.85 -4.03 -11.78
CA VAL A 57 1.32 -3.41 -10.54
C VAL A 57 2.74 -2.87 -10.72
N ILE A 58 3.12 -1.96 -9.85
CA ILE A 58 4.50 -1.41 -9.81
C ILE A 58 5.48 -2.57 -9.52
N PRO A 59 6.61 -2.69 -10.26
CA PRO A 59 7.61 -3.73 -10.04
C PRO A 59 8.05 -3.84 -8.58
N SER A 60 8.28 -5.07 -8.11
CA SER A 60 8.68 -5.33 -6.72
C SER A 60 9.97 -4.60 -6.35
N THR A 61 10.94 -4.56 -7.26
CA THR A 61 12.21 -3.83 -7.06
C THR A 61 11.98 -2.37 -6.69
N GLN A 62 11.11 -1.66 -7.40
CA GLN A 62 10.80 -0.27 -7.12
C GLN A 62 10.07 -0.11 -5.77
N VAL A 63 9.18 -1.05 -5.44
CA VAL A 63 8.47 -1.05 -4.16
C VAL A 63 9.42 -1.31 -3.00
N GLU A 64 10.40 -2.20 -3.15
CA GLU A 64 11.41 -2.48 -2.13
C GLU A 64 12.29 -1.25 -1.84
N GLU A 65 12.67 -0.48 -2.86
CA GLU A 65 13.38 0.80 -2.68
C GLU A 65 12.56 1.81 -1.86
N TRP A 66 11.26 1.92 -2.14
CA TRP A 66 10.37 2.78 -1.37
C TRP A 66 10.16 2.26 0.05
N LEU A 67 10.00 0.94 0.22
CA LEU A 67 9.88 0.31 1.53
C LEU A 67 11.12 0.55 2.39
N ALA A 68 12.33 0.53 1.82
CA ALA A 68 13.54 0.88 2.55
C ALA A 68 13.45 2.30 3.15
N SER A 69 12.94 3.28 2.39
CA SER A 69 12.72 4.64 2.90
C SER A 69 11.63 4.69 3.99
N ILE A 70 10.55 3.94 3.83
CA ILE A 70 9.43 3.89 4.79
C ILE A 70 9.84 3.17 6.10
N LEU A 71 10.76 2.21 6.00
CA LEU A 71 11.35 1.48 7.12
C LEU A 71 12.26 2.34 8.01
N GLU A 72 12.61 3.56 7.61
CA GLU A 72 13.32 4.52 8.47
C GLU A 72 12.38 5.40 9.31
N LEU A 73 11.08 5.42 9.00
CA LEU A 73 10.12 6.34 9.66
C LEU A 73 9.60 5.82 11.01
N ASP A 74 9.31 6.72 11.95
CA ASP A 74 8.63 6.32 13.20
C ASP A 74 7.12 6.08 12.95
N TRP A 75 6.71 4.82 12.82
CA TRP A 75 5.32 4.45 12.55
C TRP A 75 4.38 4.67 13.75
N SER A 76 4.91 4.93 14.95
CA SER A 76 4.08 5.35 16.08
C SER A 76 3.61 6.80 15.94
N LYS A 77 4.38 7.62 15.22
CA LYS A 77 4.04 9.02 14.89
C LYS A 77 3.34 9.13 13.55
N GLN A 78 3.76 8.33 12.57
CA GLN A 78 3.21 8.33 11.22
C GLN A 78 2.59 6.98 10.88
N THR A 79 1.45 6.69 11.52
CA THR A 79 0.72 5.41 11.40
C THR A 79 0.37 5.07 9.95
N MET A 80 0.00 6.07 9.12
CA MET A 80 -0.36 5.84 7.71
C MET A 80 0.83 5.35 6.86
N ALA A 81 2.07 5.68 7.23
CA ALA A 81 3.25 5.13 6.54
C ALA A 81 3.42 3.63 6.84
N GLY A 82 3.17 3.21 8.07
CA GLY A 82 3.16 1.78 8.43
C GLY A 82 2.06 1.02 7.70
N PHE A 83 0.87 1.61 7.57
CA PHE A 83 -0.22 0.99 6.81
C PHE A 83 0.10 0.89 5.32
N ALA A 84 0.73 1.92 4.73
CA ALA A 84 1.21 1.86 3.36
C ALA A 84 2.22 0.72 3.16
N ALA A 85 3.19 0.58 4.08
CA ALA A 85 4.16 -0.50 4.03
C ALA A 85 3.52 -1.90 4.07
N VAL A 86 2.50 -2.09 4.92
CA VAL A 86 1.74 -3.35 5.00
C VAL A 86 1.14 -3.73 3.65
N LEU A 87 0.45 -2.81 2.99
CA LEU A 87 -0.22 -3.09 1.72
C LEU A 87 0.76 -3.29 0.57
N MET A 88 1.86 -2.53 0.57
CA MET A 88 2.96 -2.64 -0.39
C MET A 88 3.76 -3.94 -0.27
N ALA A 89 3.85 -4.51 0.94
CA ALA A 89 4.58 -5.76 1.20
C ALA A 89 3.66 -6.98 1.36
N SER A 90 2.34 -6.80 1.27
CA SER A 90 1.35 -7.85 1.47
C SER A 90 1.56 -9.00 0.49
N LYS A 91 1.57 -10.23 1.01
CA LYS A 91 1.78 -11.44 0.22
C LYS A 91 0.61 -11.67 -0.74
N THR A 92 0.84 -11.93 -2.01
CA THR A 92 -0.22 -12.30 -2.97
C THR A 92 -0.23 -13.79 -3.27
N GLY A 93 0.92 -14.45 -3.07
CA GLY A 93 1.14 -15.83 -3.51
C GLY A 93 1.78 -15.91 -4.91
N ASP A 94 1.86 -14.79 -5.63
CA ASP A 94 2.59 -14.67 -6.89
C ASP A 94 3.97 -14.03 -6.64
N ARG A 95 5.01 -14.86 -6.73
CA ARG A 95 6.41 -14.44 -6.52
C ARG A 95 6.91 -13.42 -7.54
N SER A 96 6.24 -13.26 -8.69
CA SER A 96 6.65 -12.29 -9.72
C SER A 96 6.34 -10.83 -9.35
N ILE A 97 5.38 -10.62 -8.45
CA ILE A 97 4.94 -9.28 -8.02
C ILE A 97 5.15 -9.01 -6.52
N ASP A 98 5.26 -10.09 -5.73
CA ASP A 98 5.57 -10.01 -4.31
C ASP A 98 6.98 -9.44 -4.09
N VAL A 99 7.13 -8.64 -3.03
CA VAL A 99 8.45 -8.26 -2.52
C VAL A 99 9.16 -9.47 -1.92
N SER A 100 10.48 -9.40 -1.81
CA SER A 100 11.30 -10.43 -1.17
C SER A 100 10.84 -10.72 0.26
N ASP A 101 11.00 -11.98 0.69
CA ASP A 101 10.67 -12.40 2.04
C ASP A 101 11.48 -11.61 3.08
N GLU A 102 12.74 -11.30 2.78
CA GLU A 102 13.60 -10.47 3.64
C GLU A 102 12.99 -9.07 3.90
N VAL A 103 12.49 -8.40 2.86
CA VAL A 103 11.84 -7.09 3.03
C VAL A 103 10.53 -7.22 3.79
N ARG A 104 9.75 -8.28 3.53
CA ARG A 104 8.49 -8.52 4.25
C ARG A 104 8.72 -8.76 5.74
N ASP A 105 9.76 -9.53 6.08
CA ASP A 105 10.13 -9.81 7.47
C ASP A 105 10.56 -8.54 8.20
N LYS A 106 11.31 -7.64 7.55
CA LYS A 106 11.63 -6.31 8.11
C LYS A 106 10.38 -5.48 8.41
N VAL A 107 9.38 -5.51 7.53
CA VAL A 107 8.09 -4.84 7.77
C VAL A 107 7.37 -5.48 8.96
N ALA A 108 7.27 -6.82 9.02
CA ALA A 108 6.63 -7.55 10.11
C ALA A 108 7.28 -7.25 11.48
N ASP A 109 8.62 -7.28 11.52
CA ASP A 109 9.41 -6.98 12.71
C ASP A 109 9.13 -5.56 13.19
N LYS A 110 9.08 -4.59 12.27
CA LYS A 110 8.81 -3.20 12.64
C LYS A 110 7.38 -3.00 13.12
N LEU A 111 6.38 -3.66 12.51
CA LEU A 111 4.99 -3.63 12.97
C LEU A 111 4.86 -4.10 14.42
N SER A 112 5.58 -5.15 14.79
CA SER A 112 5.60 -5.70 16.15
C SER A 112 6.13 -4.69 17.18
N LYS A 113 7.08 -3.83 16.77
CA LYS A 113 7.70 -2.80 17.63
C LYS A 113 6.86 -1.51 17.71
N SER A 114 6.03 -1.23 16.71
CA SER A 114 5.29 0.04 16.58
C SER A 114 3.89 0.07 17.22
N LYS A 115 3.50 -0.93 18.03
CA LYS A 115 2.15 -1.04 18.65
C LYS A 115 1.01 -0.88 17.65
N THR A 116 1.12 -1.54 16.49
CA THR A 116 0.11 -1.52 15.43
C THR A 116 -0.96 -2.60 15.63
N PRO A 117 -2.15 -2.49 15.01
CA PRO A 117 -3.18 -3.52 15.08
C PRO A 117 -2.68 -4.86 14.56
N GLU A 118 -3.04 -5.97 15.23
CA GLU A 118 -2.62 -7.31 14.81
C GLU A 118 -3.15 -7.70 13.42
N SER A 119 -4.32 -7.17 13.04
CA SER A 119 -4.89 -7.33 11.70
C SER A 119 -3.96 -6.85 10.58
N TRP A 120 -3.01 -5.95 10.84
CA TRP A 120 -2.03 -5.52 9.83
C TRP A 120 -1.02 -6.62 9.51
N LYS A 121 -0.61 -7.43 10.49
CA LYS A 121 0.25 -8.58 10.24
C LYS A 121 -0.50 -9.67 9.49
N GLU A 122 -1.77 -9.88 9.80
CA GLU A 122 -2.62 -10.79 9.04
C GLU A 122 -2.70 -10.36 7.56
N ILE A 123 -2.90 -9.06 7.28
CA ILE A 123 -2.89 -8.52 5.92
C ILE A 123 -1.52 -8.73 5.24
N LEU A 124 -0.43 -8.52 5.98
CA LEU A 124 0.93 -8.66 5.47
C LEU A 124 1.26 -10.10 5.07
N LEU A 125 0.92 -11.06 5.94
CA LEU A 125 1.41 -12.44 5.86
C LEU A 125 0.43 -13.41 5.18
N ASP A 126 -0.87 -13.16 5.27
CA ASP A 126 -1.90 -14.04 4.72
C ASP A 126 -2.45 -13.50 3.39
N ALA A 127 -2.27 -14.28 2.33
CA ALA A 127 -2.78 -13.98 0.99
C ALA A 127 -4.32 -13.86 0.94
N SER A 128 -5.02 -14.49 1.88
CA SER A 128 -6.49 -14.58 1.92
C SER A 128 -7.18 -13.61 2.87
N SER A 129 -6.42 -12.94 3.75
CA SER A 129 -6.97 -12.11 4.83
C SER A 129 -7.65 -10.82 4.35
N LEU A 130 -7.05 -10.12 3.38
CA LEU A 130 -7.62 -8.89 2.82
C LEU A 130 -8.61 -9.21 1.69
N LYS A 131 -9.91 -9.18 2.01
CA LYS A 131 -10.98 -9.21 1.01
C LYS A 131 -11.09 -7.85 0.31
N GLN A 132 -11.43 -7.86 -0.97
CA GLN A 132 -11.59 -6.65 -1.78
C GLN A 132 -12.56 -5.63 -1.16
N GLU A 133 -13.65 -6.09 -0.52
CA GLU A 133 -14.60 -5.23 0.20
C GLU A 133 -13.97 -4.48 1.39
N GLN A 134 -13.11 -5.16 2.15
CA GLN A 134 -12.43 -4.57 3.30
C GLN A 134 -11.38 -3.55 2.83
N ALA A 135 -10.66 -3.88 1.76
CA ALA A 135 -9.73 -2.97 1.12
C ALA A 135 -10.46 -1.73 0.58
N ALA A 136 -11.57 -1.90 -0.14
CA ALA A 136 -12.39 -0.80 -0.66
C ALA A 136 -12.87 0.11 0.48
N LYS A 137 -13.34 -0.47 1.59
CA LYS A 137 -13.73 0.29 2.79
C LYS A 137 -12.55 1.07 3.39
N ALA A 138 -11.36 0.46 3.47
CA ALA A 138 -10.16 1.15 3.97
C ALA A 138 -9.75 2.34 3.07
N PHE A 139 -10.01 2.25 1.78
CA PHE A 139 -9.77 3.33 0.82
C PHE A 139 -10.93 4.33 0.70
N GLY A 140 -12.10 4.04 1.30
CA GLY A 140 -13.28 4.91 1.19
C GLY A 140 -14.09 4.69 -0.10
N ASP A 141 -13.88 3.58 -0.78
CA ASP A 141 -14.62 3.12 -1.97
C ASP A 141 -15.74 2.12 -1.62
N SER A 142 -16.20 2.14 -0.36
CA SER A 142 -17.31 1.26 0.04
C SER A 142 -18.58 1.59 -0.75
N LEU A 143 -19.25 0.56 -1.26
CA LEU A 143 -20.57 0.71 -1.86
C LEU A 143 -21.57 1.22 -0.81
N PRO A 144 -22.41 2.21 -1.15
CA PRO A 144 -23.56 2.58 -0.34
C PRO A 144 -24.47 1.39 -0.05
N ALA A 145 -25.22 1.47 1.04
CA ALA A 145 -26.20 0.45 1.40
C ALA A 145 -27.17 0.18 0.24
N GLY A 146 -27.35 -1.09 -0.11
CA GLY A 146 -28.26 -1.54 -1.17
C GLY A 146 -27.64 -1.68 -2.57
N LEU A 147 -26.33 -1.40 -2.74
CA LEU A 147 -25.62 -1.61 -4.00
C LEU A 147 -24.70 -2.84 -3.94
N HIS A 148 -24.71 -3.63 -5.01
CA HIS A 148 -23.90 -4.83 -5.17
C HIS A 148 -23.19 -4.81 -6.54
N LEU A 149 -21.94 -5.26 -6.57
CA LEU A 149 -21.24 -5.53 -7.83
C LEU A 149 -21.78 -6.85 -8.40
N ILE A 150 -22.19 -6.84 -9.67
CA ILE A 150 -22.73 -8.00 -10.39
C ILE A 150 -21.63 -8.53 -11.31
#